data_AF-A0A6G0M7E9-F1
#
_entry.id   AF-A0A6G0M7E9-F1
#
_cell.length_a   1.000
_cell.length_b   1.000
_cell.length_c   1.000
_cell.angle_alpha   90.00
_cell.angle_beta   90.00
_cell.angle_gamma   90.00
#
_symmetry.space_group_name_H-M   'P 1'
#
loop_
_entity.id
_entity.type
_entity.pdbx_description
1 polymer ?
#
loop_
_entity_poly.entity_id
_entity_poly.type
_entity_poly.pdbx_seq_one_letter_code
_entity_poly.pdbx_strand_id
1 'polypeptide(L)'
;GLYFDYTPEGAPKTIITQCQQHGFQRIVPCIDTMDAKAYYTTTIVAGTRYTNIITNGDLAPGYHTDTGVPVFHPASEVLGKEDPSRHVLKYYNHKVNMAPYLFFLGVGTYETFRRTLEFPDGDTTLLEILAFPGYFEPADAKAAVKMLHDSVLWVMVSLGPEAREHHDERKRMYELLEEREALKAKEGELCLGPNEEYVKTPLSASDAARLAAVRAELKELLKVWKKTGYKYTGAVYREIAMENSYYGGMENVGNTTIVSSCLCPSCRMDDKSYEYMEHV
;
A
#
# COMPACT_ATOMS: atom_id res chain seq x y z
N GLY A 1 12.33 -1.96 16.48
CA GLY A 1 12.47 -3.17 17.29
C GLY A 1 11.36 -4.11 16.88
N LEU A 2 11.64 -5.41 16.92
CA LEU A 2 10.68 -6.45 16.57
C LEU A 2 9.77 -6.75 17.77
N TYR A 3 8.48 -6.92 17.52
CA TYR A 3 7.50 -7.27 18.54
C TYR A 3 6.40 -8.18 17.97
N PHE A 4 5.65 -8.78 18.88
CA PHE A 4 4.49 -9.59 18.55
C PHE A 4 3.24 -8.73 18.56
N ASP A 5 2.44 -8.87 17.51
CA ASP A 5 1.17 -8.16 17.36
C ASP A 5 0.00 -9.14 17.51
N TYR A 6 -1.23 -8.64 17.35
CA TYR A 6 -2.41 -9.48 17.30
C TYR A 6 -2.24 -10.62 16.29
N THR A 7 -2.59 -11.82 16.75
CA THR A 7 -2.49 -13.05 15.97
C THR A 7 -3.89 -13.66 15.90
N PRO A 8 -4.48 -13.79 14.69
CA PRO A 8 -5.76 -14.46 14.53
C PRO A 8 -5.74 -15.89 15.10
N GLU A 9 -6.91 -16.37 15.55
CA GLU A 9 -7.00 -17.72 16.11
C GLU A 9 -6.52 -18.77 15.10
N GLY A 10 -5.67 -19.70 15.56
CA GLY A 10 -5.11 -20.75 14.72
C GLY A 10 -4.01 -20.30 13.74
N ALA A 11 -3.72 -19.00 13.62
CA ALA A 11 -2.68 -18.46 12.73
C ALA A 11 -1.27 -18.54 13.35
N PRO A 12 -0.19 -18.55 12.54
CA PRO A 12 1.16 -18.33 13.04
C PRO A 12 1.29 -16.91 13.63
N LYS A 13 2.12 -16.78 14.67
CA LYS A 13 2.26 -15.53 15.44
C LYS A 13 2.69 -14.36 14.56
N THR A 14 1.88 -13.30 14.53
CA THR A 14 2.20 -12.07 13.81
C THR A 14 3.41 -11.39 14.44
N ILE A 15 4.37 -11.02 13.60
CA ILE A 15 5.60 -10.33 13.99
C ILE A 15 5.76 -9.13 13.09
N ILE A 16 5.88 -7.95 13.69
CA ILE A 16 6.13 -6.70 12.97
C ILE A 16 7.22 -5.88 13.66
N THR A 17 7.75 -4.86 12.97
CA THR A 17 8.77 -3.97 13.50
C THR A 17 8.24 -2.57 13.77
N GLN A 18 8.65 -1.98 14.88
CA GLN A 18 8.46 -0.56 15.25
C GLN A 18 9.82 0.11 15.35
N CYS A 19 10.28 0.77 14.30
CA CYS A 19 11.66 1.29 14.25
C CYS A 19 11.80 2.73 14.72
N GLN A 20 10.73 3.53 14.74
CA GLN A 20 10.79 4.87 15.31
C GLN A 20 10.81 4.86 16.85
N GLN A 21 11.65 5.69 17.51
CA GLN A 21 12.68 6.56 16.92
C GLN A 21 14.05 5.87 16.76
N HIS A 22 14.39 4.93 17.65
CA HIS A 22 15.69 4.22 17.68
C HIS A 22 15.51 2.72 17.89
N GLY A 23 14.52 2.16 17.21
CA GLY A 23 14.16 0.76 17.29
C GLY A 23 14.97 -0.13 16.37
N PHE A 24 15.59 0.39 15.31
CA PHE A 24 16.27 -0.43 14.30
C PHE A 24 17.57 -1.04 14.86
N GLN A 25 18.28 -0.30 15.73
CA GLN A 25 19.46 -0.83 16.46
C GLN A 25 19.17 -2.05 17.35
N ARG A 26 17.90 -2.32 17.67
CA ARG A 26 17.48 -3.53 18.40
C ARG A 26 17.35 -4.76 17.50
N ILE A 27 17.43 -4.58 16.18
CA ILE A 27 17.34 -5.64 15.18
C ILE A 27 18.76 -5.99 14.70
N VAL A 28 19.56 -4.98 14.36
CA VAL A 28 20.95 -5.14 13.91
C VAL A 28 21.83 -4.00 14.44
N PRO A 29 23.15 -4.21 14.66
CA PRO A 29 24.07 -3.11 14.95
C PRO A 29 24.14 -2.11 13.79
N CYS A 30 23.87 -0.83 14.05
CA CYS A 30 23.83 0.22 13.03
C CYS A 30 24.01 1.63 13.61
N ILE A 31 24.13 2.63 12.73
CA ILE A 31 23.98 4.04 13.08
C ILE A 31 22.49 4.38 12.96
N ASP A 32 21.76 4.34 14.08
CA ASP A 32 20.31 4.53 14.14
C ASP A 32 19.91 6.00 14.34
N THR A 33 20.22 6.82 13.32
CA THR A 33 19.95 8.26 13.30
C THR A 33 19.15 8.66 12.05
N MET A 34 18.42 9.77 12.12
CA MET A 34 17.52 10.22 11.03
C MET A 34 18.24 10.65 9.75
N ASP A 35 19.51 11.02 9.85
CA ASP A 35 20.38 11.45 8.75
C ASP A 35 21.09 10.28 8.05
N ALA A 36 21.16 9.10 8.68
CA ALA A 36 21.80 7.91 8.14
C ALA A 36 20.91 7.18 7.10
N LYS A 37 20.70 7.80 5.94
CA LYS A 37 19.86 7.22 4.88
C LYS A 37 20.59 6.15 4.08
N ALA A 38 19.95 5.00 3.89
CA ALA A 38 20.48 3.89 3.11
C ALA A 38 19.44 3.31 2.15
N TYR A 39 19.91 2.59 1.14
CA TYR A 39 19.10 1.66 0.36
C TYR A 39 19.09 0.30 1.05
N TYR A 40 17.96 -0.39 1.00
CA TYR A 40 17.78 -1.66 1.71
C TYR A 40 17.50 -2.79 0.73
N THR A 41 18.20 -3.90 0.95
CA THR A 41 17.83 -5.22 0.43
C THR A 41 17.44 -6.08 1.61
N THR A 42 16.19 -6.52 1.63
CA THR A 42 15.66 -7.35 2.71
C THR A 42 15.32 -8.71 2.16
N THR A 43 15.87 -9.77 2.76
CA THR A 43 15.51 -11.17 2.45
C THR A 43 14.85 -11.75 3.69
N ILE A 44 13.64 -12.28 3.54
CA ILE A 44 12.84 -12.79 4.64
C ILE A 44 12.60 -14.27 4.42
N VAL A 45 13.00 -15.09 5.39
CA VAL A 45 12.70 -16.52 5.42
C VAL A 45 11.69 -16.76 6.53
N ALA A 46 10.48 -17.17 6.18
CA ALA A 46 9.40 -17.37 7.15
C ALA A 46 8.57 -18.62 6.82
N GLY A 47 7.69 -19.00 7.75
CA GLY A 47 6.86 -20.19 7.60
C GLY A 47 5.86 -20.05 6.46
N THR A 48 5.62 -21.13 5.71
CA THR A 48 4.67 -21.17 4.57
C THR A 48 3.21 -20.92 4.97
N ARG A 49 2.94 -20.87 6.28
CA ARG A 49 1.62 -20.58 6.86
C ARG A 49 1.29 -19.09 6.95
N TYR A 50 2.26 -18.19 6.79
CA TYR A 50 1.98 -16.75 6.76
C TYR A 50 1.34 -16.39 5.42
N THR A 51 0.27 -15.59 5.43
CA THR A 51 -0.34 -15.08 4.20
C THR A 51 0.45 -13.90 3.63
N ASN A 52 1.12 -13.13 4.50
CA ASN A 52 1.87 -11.94 4.12
C ASN A 52 3.27 -11.99 4.75
N ILE A 53 4.28 -11.75 3.91
CA ILE A 53 5.69 -11.57 4.29
C ILE A 53 6.16 -10.31 3.57
N ILE A 54 6.33 -9.22 4.31
CA ILE A 54 6.42 -7.88 3.73
C ILE A 54 7.47 -7.01 4.42
N THR A 55 7.98 -6.04 3.67
CA THR A 55 8.96 -5.02 4.11
C THR A 55 8.89 -3.84 3.14
N ASN A 56 9.78 -2.85 3.28
CA ASN A 56 9.82 -1.68 2.39
C ASN A 56 10.27 -2.06 0.97
N GLY A 57 9.78 -1.27 0.01
CA GLY A 57 10.19 -1.37 -1.39
C GLY A 57 9.42 -2.42 -2.18
N ASP A 58 10.00 -2.76 -3.33
CA ASP A 58 9.38 -3.63 -4.33
C ASP A 58 9.95 -5.06 -4.20
N LEU A 59 9.18 -6.07 -4.60
CA LEU A 59 9.72 -7.42 -4.73
C LEU A 59 10.91 -7.41 -5.70
N ALA A 60 11.97 -8.12 -5.33
CA ALA A 60 13.16 -8.21 -6.17
C ALA A 60 12.84 -8.95 -7.49
N PRO A 61 13.58 -8.69 -8.58
CA PRO A 61 13.41 -9.43 -9.83
C PRO A 61 13.47 -10.94 -9.59
N GLY A 62 12.51 -11.67 -10.13
CA GLY A 62 12.33 -13.12 -9.90
C GLY A 62 11.42 -13.48 -8.74
N TYR A 63 11.16 -12.56 -7.80
CA TYR A 63 10.28 -12.77 -6.64
C TYR A 63 8.84 -12.26 -6.87
N HIS A 64 8.50 -11.90 -8.11
CA HIS A 64 7.14 -11.52 -8.48
C HIS A 64 6.83 -11.98 -9.91
N THR A 65 5.54 -12.17 -10.19
CA THR A 65 5.02 -12.34 -11.56
C THR A 65 4.94 -10.99 -12.29
N ASP A 66 4.66 -11.00 -13.59
CA ASP A 66 4.46 -9.77 -14.36
C ASP A 66 3.29 -8.90 -13.84
N THR A 67 2.35 -9.51 -13.12
CA THR A 67 1.21 -8.83 -12.48
C THR A 67 1.49 -8.41 -11.03
N GLY A 68 2.74 -8.56 -10.55
CA GLY A 68 3.16 -8.14 -9.22
C GLY A 68 2.82 -9.11 -8.09
N VAL A 69 2.28 -10.31 -8.40
CA VAL A 69 1.98 -11.34 -7.40
C VAL A 69 3.30 -11.95 -6.89
N PRO A 70 3.50 -12.10 -5.56
CA PRO A 70 4.71 -12.70 -5.01
C PRO A 70 4.99 -14.12 -5.51
N VAL A 71 6.25 -14.38 -5.86
CA VAL A 71 6.77 -15.71 -6.19
C VAL A 71 7.69 -16.14 -5.05
N PHE A 72 7.28 -17.17 -4.33
CA PHE A 72 8.00 -17.68 -3.17
C PHE A 72 9.11 -18.65 -3.59
N HIS A 73 10.32 -18.41 -3.08
CA HIS A 73 11.46 -19.27 -3.32
C HIS A 73 11.67 -20.28 -2.18
N PRO A 74 12.28 -21.45 -2.44
CA PRO A 74 12.59 -22.43 -1.40
C PRO A 74 13.60 -21.87 -0.40
N ALA A 75 13.41 -22.20 0.89
CA ALA A 75 14.29 -21.74 1.96
C ALA A 75 15.74 -22.22 1.84
N SER A 76 16.00 -23.30 1.10
CA SER A 76 17.34 -23.84 0.89
C SER A 76 18.28 -22.90 0.14
N GLU A 77 17.75 -22.00 -0.70
CA GLU A 77 18.54 -20.96 -1.38
C GLU A 77 19.27 -20.02 -0.41
N VAL A 78 18.70 -19.81 0.79
CA VAL A 78 19.25 -18.90 1.82
C VAL A 78 19.87 -19.68 2.99
N LEU A 79 19.22 -20.77 3.41
CA LEU A 79 19.63 -21.53 4.60
C LEU A 79 20.69 -22.61 4.30
N GLY A 80 20.93 -22.94 3.03
CA GLY A 80 21.84 -24.01 2.62
C GLY A 80 21.37 -25.43 2.98
N LYS A 81 20.11 -25.58 3.41
CA LYS A 81 19.47 -26.86 3.75
C LYS A 81 17.99 -26.84 3.39
N GLU A 82 17.46 -28.00 3.02
CA GLU A 82 16.03 -28.17 2.75
C GLU A 82 15.19 -27.93 4.01
N ASP A 83 14.20 -27.04 3.89
CA ASP A 83 13.19 -26.78 4.91
C ASP A 83 11.86 -26.43 4.21
N PRO A 84 11.03 -27.42 3.88
CA PRO A 84 9.77 -27.20 3.17
C PRO A 84 8.71 -26.48 4.03
N SER A 85 8.96 -26.31 5.34
CA SER A 85 8.07 -25.55 6.21
C SER A 85 8.22 -24.04 6.04
N ARG A 86 9.25 -23.59 5.29
CA ARG A 86 9.59 -22.19 5.08
C ARG A 86 9.79 -21.86 3.61
N HIS A 87 9.59 -20.59 3.30
CA HIS A 87 9.86 -20.01 1.99
C HIS A 87 10.49 -18.63 2.13
N VAL A 88 10.92 -18.09 1.00
CA VAL A 88 11.71 -16.85 0.92
C VAL A 88 11.01 -15.83 0.05
N LEU A 89 10.99 -14.59 0.53
CA LEU A 89 10.79 -13.41 -0.31
C LEU A 89 11.97 -12.44 -0.17
N LYS A 90 12.23 -11.70 -1.24
CA LYS A 90 13.28 -10.70 -1.29
C LYS A 90 12.73 -9.38 -1.84
N TYR A 91 13.12 -8.28 -1.21
CA TYR A 91 12.66 -6.94 -1.52
C TYR A 91 13.83 -5.98 -1.74
N TYR A 92 13.65 -5.03 -2.65
CA TYR A 92 14.55 -3.93 -2.95
C TYR A 92 13.86 -2.59 -2.69
N ASN A 93 14.32 -1.90 -1.64
CA ASN A 93 14.06 -0.47 -1.49
C ASN A 93 15.26 0.30 -2.04
N HIS A 94 15.37 0.36 -3.37
CA HIS A 94 16.49 0.98 -4.09
C HIS A 94 16.10 2.27 -4.83
N LYS A 95 14.81 2.63 -4.85
CA LYS A 95 14.33 3.88 -5.47
C LYS A 95 14.48 5.07 -4.54
N VAL A 96 14.15 4.89 -3.26
CA VAL A 96 14.17 5.93 -2.23
C VAL A 96 15.05 5.47 -1.08
N ASN A 97 16.09 6.25 -0.77
CA ASN A 97 16.87 5.99 0.44
C ASN A 97 16.05 6.38 1.67
N MET A 98 16.16 5.59 2.73
CA MET A 98 15.39 5.81 3.95
C MET A 98 16.28 5.75 5.18
N ALA A 99 15.91 6.52 6.20
CA ALA A 99 16.55 6.43 7.50
C ALA A 99 16.10 5.13 8.20
N PRO A 100 16.87 4.60 9.16
CA PRO A 100 16.59 3.30 9.78
C PRO A 100 15.26 3.26 10.54
N TYR A 101 14.79 4.39 11.05
CA TYR A 101 13.50 4.48 11.75
C TYR A 101 12.28 4.17 10.86
N LEU A 102 12.41 4.31 9.54
CA LEU A 102 11.39 3.99 8.52
C LEU A 102 11.42 2.52 8.07
N PHE A 103 12.31 1.72 8.64
CA PHE A 103 12.39 0.30 8.30
C PHE A 103 11.17 -0.43 8.87
N PHE A 104 10.50 -1.15 7.98
CA PHE A 104 9.39 -2.03 8.28
C PHE A 104 9.72 -3.46 7.84
N LEU A 105 9.41 -4.43 8.69
CA LEU A 105 9.33 -5.84 8.36
C LEU A 105 8.12 -6.41 9.09
N GLY A 106 7.32 -7.20 8.37
CA GLY A 106 6.13 -7.84 8.91
C GLY A 106 5.91 -9.24 8.34
N VAL A 107 5.57 -10.18 9.20
CA VAL A 107 4.99 -11.48 8.82
C VAL A 107 3.72 -11.70 9.62
N GLY A 108 2.64 -12.11 8.97
CA GLY A 108 1.35 -12.26 9.63
C GLY A 108 0.29 -12.90 8.75
N THR A 109 -0.91 -13.01 9.33
CA THR A 109 -2.11 -13.49 8.64
C THR A 109 -3.10 -12.35 8.50
N TYR A 110 -3.35 -11.93 7.26
CA TYR A 110 -4.19 -10.77 6.92
C TYR A 110 -5.13 -11.10 5.76
N GLU A 111 -6.27 -10.43 5.73
CA GLU A 111 -7.10 -10.28 4.54
C GLU A 111 -6.60 -9.06 3.75
N THR A 112 -6.23 -9.28 2.49
CA THR A 112 -5.67 -8.22 1.64
C THR A 112 -6.73 -7.69 0.69
N PHE A 113 -7.06 -6.41 0.81
CA PHE A 113 -7.92 -5.66 -0.09
C PHE A 113 -7.07 -4.80 -1.00
N ARG A 114 -7.32 -4.83 -2.31
CA ARG A 114 -6.41 -4.25 -3.30
C ARG A 114 -7.12 -3.46 -4.40
N ARG A 115 -6.49 -2.36 -4.80
CA ARG A 115 -6.93 -1.52 -5.93
C ARG A 115 -5.74 -0.99 -6.69
N THR A 116 -5.80 -1.02 -8.02
CA THR A 116 -4.78 -0.35 -8.85
C THR A 116 -5.11 1.13 -8.95
N LEU A 117 -4.19 1.98 -8.51
CA LEU A 117 -4.22 3.42 -8.74
C LEU A 117 -3.51 3.73 -10.06
N GLU A 118 -4.13 4.61 -10.85
CA GLU A 118 -3.56 5.12 -12.11
C GLU A 118 -3.33 6.63 -11.95
N PHE A 119 -2.09 7.08 -12.11
CA PHE A 119 -1.73 8.50 -12.06
C PHE A 119 -2.13 9.21 -13.37
N PRO A 120 -2.20 10.55 -13.39
CA PRO A 120 -2.59 11.31 -14.59
C PRO A 120 -1.67 11.09 -15.81
N ASP A 121 -0.42 10.67 -15.63
CA ASP A 121 0.50 10.31 -16.71
C ASP A 121 0.36 8.87 -17.22
N GLY A 122 -0.46 8.06 -16.55
CA GLY A 122 -0.72 6.66 -16.88
C GLY A 122 0.12 5.66 -16.09
N ASP A 123 1.08 6.10 -15.26
CA ASP A 123 1.78 5.18 -14.37
C ASP A 123 0.82 4.60 -13.33
N THR A 124 1.11 3.40 -12.86
CA THR A 124 0.26 2.70 -11.89
C THR A 124 1.01 2.25 -10.66
N THR A 125 0.32 2.21 -9.53
CA THR A 125 0.76 1.54 -8.30
C THR A 125 -0.38 0.72 -7.74
N LEU A 126 -0.07 -0.41 -7.11
CA LEU A 126 -1.04 -1.16 -6.34
C LEU A 126 -1.21 -0.51 -4.96
N LEU A 127 -2.44 -0.41 -4.50
CA LEU A 127 -2.77 -0.04 -3.13
C LEU A 127 -3.28 -1.29 -2.42
N GLU A 128 -2.80 -1.55 -1.22
CA GLU A 128 -3.25 -2.67 -0.40
C GLU A 128 -3.63 -2.21 1.01
N ILE A 129 -4.75 -2.72 1.52
CA ILE A 129 -5.08 -2.72 2.94
C ILE A 129 -4.97 -4.15 3.45
N LEU A 130 -4.14 -4.35 4.48
CA LEU A 130 -3.95 -5.62 5.15
C LEU A 130 -4.73 -5.59 6.47
N ALA A 131 -5.95 -6.12 6.43
CA ALA A 131 -6.88 -6.18 7.54
C ALA A 131 -6.70 -7.49 8.35
N PHE A 132 -7.01 -7.48 9.65
CA PHE A 132 -7.12 -8.72 10.40
C PHE A 132 -8.33 -9.53 9.92
N PRO A 133 -8.19 -10.86 9.71
CA PRO A 133 -9.27 -11.69 9.23
C PRO A 133 -10.53 -11.61 10.10
N GLY A 134 -11.67 -11.31 9.48
CA GLY A 134 -12.98 -11.27 10.13
C GLY A 134 -13.19 -10.09 11.08
N TYR A 135 -12.25 -9.13 11.14
CA TYR A 135 -12.36 -7.96 12.01
C TYR A 135 -13.20 -6.83 11.39
N PHE A 136 -13.19 -6.72 10.06
CA PHE A 136 -13.90 -5.67 9.32
C PHE A 136 -14.90 -6.27 8.33
N GLU A 137 -15.98 -5.55 8.08
CA GLU A 137 -16.86 -5.88 6.95
C GLU A 137 -16.11 -5.61 5.63
N PRO A 138 -16.20 -6.51 4.63
CA PRO A 138 -15.51 -6.32 3.35
C PRO A 138 -15.84 -5.00 2.65
N ALA A 139 -17.06 -4.48 2.83
CA ALA A 139 -17.48 -3.20 2.25
C ALA A 139 -16.70 -2.01 2.85
N ASP A 140 -16.49 -2.02 4.15
CA ASP A 140 -15.77 -0.96 4.87
C ASP A 140 -14.28 -0.96 4.48
N ALA A 141 -13.68 -2.15 4.36
CA ALA A 141 -12.30 -2.28 3.89
C ALA A 141 -12.14 -1.80 2.44
N LYS A 142 -13.08 -2.12 1.53
CA LYS A 142 -13.08 -1.59 0.16
C LYS A 142 -13.27 -0.07 0.11
N ALA A 143 -14.09 0.48 1.00
CA ALA A 143 -14.26 1.93 1.14
C ALA A 143 -12.96 2.60 1.61
N ALA A 144 -12.26 2.01 2.58
CA ALA A 144 -10.96 2.50 3.04
C ALA A 144 -9.91 2.49 1.91
N VAL A 145 -9.85 1.43 1.09
CA VAL A 145 -8.96 1.41 -0.09
C VAL A 145 -9.32 2.52 -1.08
N LYS A 146 -10.61 2.83 -1.27
CA LYS A 146 -11.03 3.98 -2.08
C LYS A 146 -10.57 5.31 -1.48
N MET A 147 -10.69 5.49 -0.16
CA MET A 147 -10.22 6.70 0.51
C MET A 147 -8.70 6.89 0.36
N LEU A 148 -7.93 5.81 0.51
CA LEU A 148 -6.50 5.81 0.24
C LEU A 148 -6.19 6.18 -1.21
N HIS A 149 -6.92 5.59 -2.17
CA HIS A 149 -6.79 5.93 -3.59
C HIS A 149 -6.98 7.43 -3.86
N ASP A 150 -8.08 7.98 -3.35
CA ASP A 150 -8.43 9.38 -3.55
C ASP A 150 -7.40 10.30 -2.85
N SER A 151 -6.91 9.90 -1.68
CA SER A 151 -5.88 10.63 -0.92
C SER A 151 -4.54 10.69 -1.65
N VAL A 152 -4.07 9.58 -2.24
CA VAL A 152 -2.81 9.55 -2.99
C VAL A 152 -2.87 10.46 -4.23
N LEU A 153 -3.99 10.44 -4.95
CA LEU A 153 -4.20 11.36 -6.08
C LEU A 153 -4.28 12.81 -5.62
N TRP A 154 -4.98 13.07 -4.51
CA TRP A 154 -5.08 14.40 -3.94
C TRP A 154 -3.71 14.94 -3.51
N VAL A 155 -2.83 14.13 -2.93
CA VAL A 155 -1.46 14.55 -2.59
C VAL A 155 -0.70 14.99 -3.84
N MET A 156 -0.77 14.23 -4.93
CA MET A 156 -0.09 14.58 -6.18
C MET A 156 -0.66 15.86 -6.83
N VAL A 157 -1.98 16.01 -6.83
CA VAL A 157 -2.66 17.08 -7.57
C VAL A 157 -2.89 18.35 -6.73
N SER A 158 -2.95 18.27 -5.40
CA SER A 158 -3.28 19.41 -4.54
C SER A 158 -2.14 19.97 -3.71
N LEU A 159 -1.08 19.18 -3.45
CA LEU A 159 -0.02 19.56 -2.50
C LEU A 159 1.31 19.98 -3.17
N GLY A 160 1.30 20.15 -4.49
CA GLY A 160 2.46 20.66 -5.22
C GLY A 160 2.69 22.16 -5.02
N PRO A 161 3.92 22.66 -5.26
CA PRO A 161 4.22 24.09 -5.18
C PRO A 161 3.40 24.90 -6.19
N GLU A 162 3.08 24.32 -7.35
CA GLU A 162 2.29 24.97 -8.41
C GLU A 162 0.77 24.73 -8.27
N ALA A 163 0.31 24.03 -7.22
CA ALA A 163 -1.10 23.62 -7.11
C ALA A 163 -2.08 24.80 -6.98
N ARG A 164 -1.58 26.00 -6.66
CA ARG A 164 -2.36 27.25 -6.62
C ARG A 164 -2.23 28.09 -7.89
N GLU A 165 -1.28 27.78 -8.76
CA GLU A 165 -1.01 28.51 -10.00
C GLU A 165 -1.87 27.99 -11.15
N HIS A 166 -2.19 26.69 -11.13
CA HIS A 166 -2.94 26.00 -12.19
C HIS A 166 -4.34 25.56 -11.71
N HIS A 167 -5.13 26.52 -11.19
CA HIS A 167 -6.41 26.21 -10.56
C HIS A 167 -7.41 25.54 -11.51
N ASP A 168 -7.53 26.06 -12.73
CA ASP A 168 -8.50 25.59 -13.73
C ASP A 168 -8.11 24.20 -14.25
N GLU A 169 -6.82 23.98 -14.54
CA GLU A 169 -6.29 22.68 -14.91
C GLU A 169 -6.50 21.67 -13.79
N ARG A 170 -6.22 22.05 -12.54
CA ARG A 170 -6.43 21.19 -11.37
C ARG A 170 -7.89 20.78 -11.24
N LYS A 171 -8.82 21.74 -11.36
CA LYS A 171 -10.26 21.47 -11.31
C LYS A 171 -10.65 20.49 -12.42
N ARG A 172 -10.18 20.74 -13.65
CA ARG A 172 -10.44 19.86 -14.79
C ARG A 172 -9.87 18.45 -14.60
N MET A 173 -8.68 18.34 -14.02
CA MET A 173 -8.07 17.04 -13.70
C MET A 173 -8.95 16.25 -12.71
N TYR A 174 -9.52 16.88 -11.68
CA TYR A 174 -10.44 16.19 -10.76
C TYR A 174 -11.67 15.64 -11.47
N GLU A 175 -12.33 16.45 -12.31
CA GLU A 175 -13.48 16.01 -13.11
C GLU A 175 -13.13 14.79 -13.99
N LEU A 176 -11.95 14.83 -14.63
CA LEU A 176 -11.47 13.74 -15.48
C LEU A 176 -11.07 12.49 -14.70
N LEU A 177 -10.50 12.64 -13.50
CA LEU A 177 -10.16 11.51 -12.62
C LEU A 177 -11.43 10.79 -12.16
N GLU A 178 -12.48 11.52 -11.77
CA GLU A 178 -13.78 10.96 -11.42
C GLU A 178 -14.42 10.24 -12.61
N GLU A 179 -14.42 10.88 -13.79
CA GLU A 179 -14.95 10.29 -15.01
C GLU A 179 -14.19 9.00 -15.41
N ARG A 180 -12.85 9.01 -15.29
CA ARG A 180 -12.02 7.83 -15.57
C ARG A 180 -12.39 6.65 -14.67
N GLU A 181 -12.55 6.88 -13.37
CA GLU A 181 -12.91 5.82 -12.43
C GLU A 181 -14.34 5.32 -12.67
N ALA A 182 -15.29 6.20 -13.01
CA ALA A 182 -16.63 5.80 -13.40
C ALA A 182 -16.65 4.92 -14.67
N LEU A 183 -15.81 5.23 -15.65
CA LEU A 183 -15.64 4.41 -16.87
C LEU A 183 -14.98 3.07 -16.56
N LYS A 184 -13.92 3.05 -15.74
CA LYS A 184 -13.25 1.80 -15.31
C LYS A 184 -14.19 0.90 -14.50
N ALA A 185 -15.09 1.47 -13.71
CA ALA A 185 -16.09 0.70 -12.95
C ALA A 185 -17.08 -0.06 -13.86
N LYS A 186 -17.29 0.39 -15.11
CA LYS A 186 -18.08 -0.34 -16.11
C LYS A 186 -17.33 -1.58 -16.65
N GLU A 187 -16.00 -1.59 -16.55
CA GLU A 187 -15.15 -2.70 -17.00
C GLU A 187 -15.06 -3.80 -15.93
N GLY A 188 -15.19 -3.46 -14.66
CA GLY A 188 -15.21 -4.42 -13.56
C GLY A 188 -15.04 -3.75 -12.19
N GLU A 189 -15.04 -4.57 -11.14
CA GLU A 189 -14.80 -4.11 -9.77
C GLU A 189 -13.42 -3.44 -9.63
N LEU A 190 -13.40 -2.23 -9.06
CA LEU A 190 -12.17 -1.46 -8.90
C LEU A 190 -11.33 -1.91 -7.71
N CYS A 191 -11.98 -2.47 -6.69
CA CYS A 191 -11.33 -2.95 -5.47
C CYS A 191 -11.69 -4.41 -5.21
N LEU A 192 -10.66 -5.25 -5.11
CA LEU A 192 -10.80 -6.69 -4.90
C LEU A 192 -10.48 -7.04 -3.45
N GLY A 193 -11.27 -7.93 -2.87
CA GLY A 193 -10.98 -8.59 -1.59
C GLY A 193 -9.97 -9.74 -1.70
N PRO A 194 -9.72 -10.45 -0.59
CA PRO A 194 -8.68 -11.48 -0.49
C PRO A 194 -8.86 -12.65 -1.47
N ASN A 195 -10.10 -13.01 -1.80
CA ASN A 195 -10.45 -14.15 -2.66
C ASN A 195 -11.21 -13.76 -3.92
N GLU A 196 -11.19 -12.48 -4.29
CA GLU A 196 -11.88 -11.99 -5.48
C GLU A 196 -10.92 -11.92 -6.67
N GLU A 197 -11.39 -12.42 -7.81
CA GLU A 197 -10.68 -12.32 -9.09
C GLU A 197 -11.22 -11.16 -9.91
N TYR A 198 -10.33 -10.49 -10.66
CA TYR A 198 -10.75 -9.42 -11.55
C TYR A 198 -11.48 -9.99 -12.77
N VAL A 199 -12.78 -9.77 -12.86
CA VAL A 199 -13.58 -10.15 -14.02
C VAL A 199 -13.74 -8.94 -14.94
N LYS A 200 -13.09 -9.01 -16.11
CA LYS A 200 -13.08 -7.94 -17.09
C LYS A 200 -14.28 -8.04 -18.05
N THR A 201 -15.15 -7.05 -18.02
CA THR A 201 -16.27 -6.88 -18.96
C THR A 201 -15.87 -5.87 -20.04
N PRO A 202 -15.89 -6.23 -21.34
CA PRO A 202 -15.51 -5.29 -22.39
C PRO A 202 -16.38 -4.03 -22.38
N LEU A 203 -15.72 -2.87 -22.40
CA LEU A 203 -16.41 -1.58 -22.54
C LEU A 203 -17.08 -1.45 -23.92
N SER A 204 -18.15 -0.67 -23.98
CA SER A 204 -18.71 -0.22 -25.26
C SER A 204 -17.66 0.55 -26.07
N ALA A 205 -17.77 0.55 -27.40
CA ALA A 205 -16.82 1.28 -28.24
C ALA A 205 -16.75 2.78 -27.88
N SER A 206 -17.88 3.38 -27.50
CA SER A 206 -17.96 4.76 -27.03
C SER A 206 -17.28 4.96 -25.67
N ASP A 207 -17.49 4.06 -24.70
CA ASP A 207 -16.85 4.17 -23.38
C ASP A 207 -15.34 3.94 -23.48
N ALA A 208 -14.90 2.99 -24.30
CA ALA A 208 -13.49 2.73 -24.55
C ALA A 208 -12.80 3.93 -25.21
N ALA A 209 -13.43 4.53 -26.22
CA ALA A 209 -12.93 5.75 -26.85
C ALA A 209 -12.89 6.93 -25.87
N ARG A 210 -13.91 7.08 -25.03
CA ARG A 210 -13.94 8.14 -24.01
C ARG A 210 -12.87 7.94 -22.95
N LEU A 211 -12.67 6.72 -22.47
CA LEU A 211 -11.62 6.40 -21.50
C LEU A 211 -10.22 6.72 -22.06
N ALA A 212 -9.98 6.40 -23.33
CA ALA A 212 -8.72 6.77 -24.00
C ALA A 212 -8.56 8.29 -24.13
N ALA A 213 -9.62 9.02 -24.47
CA ALA A 213 -9.61 10.48 -24.55
C ALA A 213 -9.35 11.14 -23.19
N VAL A 214 -9.99 10.64 -22.11
CA VAL A 214 -9.78 11.11 -20.73
C VAL A 214 -8.32 10.92 -20.30
N ARG A 215 -7.73 9.75 -20.56
CA ARG A 215 -6.31 9.48 -20.29
C ARG A 215 -5.38 10.42 -21.06
N ALA A 216 -5.67 10.68 -22.33
CA ALA A 216 -4.89 11.62 -23.13
C ALA A 216 -5.00 13.04 -22.58
N GLU A 217 -6.20 13.50 -22.24
CA GLU A 217 -6.45 14.84 -21.69
C GLU A 217 -5.75 15.04 -20.34
N LEU A 218 -5.83 14.06 -19.43
CA LEU A 218 -5.10 14.06 -18.16
C LEU A 218 -3.59 14.21 -18.38
N LYS A 219 -3.04 13.48 -19.34
CA LYS A 219 -1.61 13.54 -19.67
C LYS A 219 -1.20 14.89 -20.24
N GLU A 220 -2.04 15.53 -21.06
CA GLU A 220 -1.78 16.87 -21.57
C GLU A 220 -1.87 17.94 -20.48
N LEU A 221 -2.89 17.88 -19.61
CA LEU A 221 -3.01 18.80 -18.48
C LEU A 221 -1.82 18.71 -17.53
N LEU A 222 -1.31 17.50 -17.29
CA LEU A 222 -0.14 17.30 -16.43
C LEU A 222 1.11 17.99 -16.98
N LYS A 223 1.27 18.12 -18.31
CA LYS A 223 2.44 18.79 -18.93
C LYS A 223 2.47 20.29 -18.67
N VAL A 224 1.35 20.91 -18.30
CA VAL A 224 1.31 22.34 -17.92
C VAL A 224 2.14 22.57 -16.66
N TRP A 225 2.24 21.56 -15.79
CA TRP A 225 2.87 21.68 -14.48
C TRP A 225 4.33 21.27 -14.58
N LYS A 226 5.24 22.09 -14.03
CA LYS A 226 6.66 21.69 -13.96
C LYS A 226 6.93 20.83 -12.73
N LYS A 227 6.17 21.07 -11.65
CA LYS A 227 6.27 20.33 -10.39
C LYS A 227 4.90 20.11 -9.74
N THR A 228 4.49 18.86 -9.70
CA THR A 228 3.31 18.38 -8.97
C THR A 228 3.59 18.26 -7.47
N GLY A 229 2.59 17.84 -6.71
CA GLY A 229 2.78 17.22 -5.41
C GLY A 229 3.50 15.87 -5.53
N TYR A 230 3.61 15.17 -4.41
CA TYR A 230 4.32 13.90 -4.37
C TYR A 230 3.59 12.82 -5.16
N LYS A 231 4.31 12.18 -6.09
CA LYS A 231 3.88 10.97 -6.79
C LYS A 231 4.58 9.78 -6.16
N TYR A 232 3.81 8.81 -5.66
CA TYR A 232 4.38 7.59 -5.10
C TYR A 232 5.14 6.79 -6.17
N THR A 233 6.31 6.24 -5.81
CA THR A 233 7.25 5.62 -6.76
C THR A 233 7.42 4.11 -6.60
N GLY A 234 6.89 3.54 -5.52
CA GLY A 234 6.87 2.09 -5.31
C GLY A 234 5.83 1.42 -6.20
N ALA A 235 5.99 0.13 -6.43
CA ALA A 235 5.02 -0.70 -7.14
C ALA A 235 3.77 -0.99 -6.27
N VAL A 236 3.94 -0.99 -4.94
CA VAL A 236 2.85 -1.21 -3.99
C VAL A 236 2.95 -0.23 -2.82
N TYR A 237 1.83 0.35 -2.41
CA TYR A 237 1.67 1.10 -1.16
C TYR A 237 0.73 0.32 -0.25
N ARG A 238 1.08 0.14 1.03
CA ARG A 238 0.31 -0.68 1.97
C ARG A 238 -0.12 0.11 3.19
N GLU A 239 -1.36 -0.08 3.62
CA GLU A 239 -1.80 0.19 4.99
C GLU A 239 -2.07 -1.14 5.71
N ILE A 240 -1.62 -1.25 6.95
CA ILE A 240 -1.49 -2.54 7.63
C ILE A 240 -2.10 -2.42 9.01
N ALA A 241 -3.08 -3.28 9.32
CA ALA A 241 -3.70 -3.36 10.63
C ALA A 241 -2.66 -3.75 11.68
N MET A 242 -2.73 -3.08 12.83
CA MET A 242 -2.02 -3.47 14.04
C MET A 242 -2.86 -3.24 15.29
N GLU A 243 -2.63 -3.99 16.38
CA GLU A 243 -3.29 -3.73 17.67
C GLU A 243 -2.29 -3.17 18.69
N ASN A 244 -1.08 -3.72 18.72
CA ASN A 244 -0.11 -3.42 19.76
C ASN A 244 0.74 -2.18 19.43
N SER A 245 0.09 -1.02 19.22
CA SER A 245 0.75 0.30 19.14
C SER A 245 0.37 1.19 20.31
N TYR A 246 1.37 1.77 20.98
CA TYR A 246 1.13 2.88 21.91
C TYR A 246 1.04 4.25 21.22
N TYR A 247 1.20 4.32 19.88
CA TYR A 247 1.36 5.58 19.14
C TYR A 247 0.39 5.74 17.95
N GLY A 248 -0.67 4.92 17.84
CA GLY A 248 -1.74 5.10 16.86
C GLY A 248 -1.43 4.65 15.41
N GLY A 249 -0.16 4.70 14.99
CA GLY A 249 0.28 4.23 13.67
C GLY A 249 1.73 4.60 13.38
N MET A 250 2.28 4.11 12.28
CA MET A 250 3.63 4.44 11.81
C MET A 250 3.67 4.50 10.28
N GLU A 251 4.03 5.67 9.76
CA GLU A 251 4.36 5.83 8.36
C GLU A 251 5.81 5.36 8.12
N ASN A 252 5.96 4.35 7.25
CA ASN A 252 7.22 3.86 6.74
C ASN A 252 7.27 4.07 5.22
N VAL A 253 8.45 3.92 4.60
CA VAL A 253 8.53 4.04 3.13
C VAL A 253 7.72 2.94 2.46
N GLY A 254 6.56 3.31 1.93
CA GLY A 254 5.63 2.43 1.20
C GLY A 254 4.75 1.52 2.05
N ASN A 255 4.85 1.60 3.39
CA ASN A 255 4.03 0.83 4.31
C ASN A 255 3.61 1.73 5.47
N THR A 256 2.34 1.73 5.83
CA THR A 256 1.84 2.47 6.98
C THR A 256 1.12 1.49 7.89
N THR A 257 1.59 1.33 9.13
CA THR A 257 0.83 0.56 10.12
C THR A 257 -0.16 1.48 10.81
N ILE A 258 -1.40 1.04 10.97
CA ILE A 258 -2.48 1.83 11.55
C ILE A 258 -3.16 0.95 12.58
N VAL A 259 -3.49 1.51 13.75
CA VAL A 259 -4.30 0.78 14.73
C VAL A 259 -5.57 0.29 14.04
N SER A 260 -5.87 -1.00 14.19
CA SER A 260 -6.93 -1.71 13.47
C SER A 260 -8.25 -0.95 13.53
N SER A 261 -8.64 -0.45 14.71
CA SER A 261 -9.86 0.32 14.90
C SER A 261 -9.95 1.49 13.91
N CYS A 262 -8.83 2.13 13.59
CA CYS A 262 -8.76 3.31 12.72
C CYS A 262 -8.52 2.99 11.24
N LEU A 263 -8.15 1.75 10.90
CA LEU A 263 -7.77 1.37 9.53
C LEU A 263 -8.96 1.40 8.57
N CYS A 264 -10.11 0.90 9.02
CA CYS A 264 -11.35 0.87 8.26
C CYS A 264 -12.42 1.59 9.06
N PRO A 265 -12.64 2.91 8.82
CA PRO A 265 -13.69 3.65 9.50
C PRO A 265 -15.05 2.97 9.28
N SER A 266 -15.76 2.67 10.37
CA SER A 266 -17.10 2.08 10.32
C SER A 266 -17.91 2.58 11.51
N CYS A 267 -19.24 2.64 11.35
CA CYS A 267 -20.16 3.01 12.43
C CYS A 267 -20.17 2.03 13.63
N ARG A 268 -19.36 0.97 13.57
CA ARG A 268 -19.11 0.01 14.65
C ARG A 268 -17.86 0.32 15.46
N MET A 269 -17.08 1.34 15.08
CA MET A 269 -16.00 1.84 15.92
C MET A 269 -16.59 2.38 17.22
N ASP A 270 -16.30 1.73 18.34
CA ASP A 270 -16.67 2.17 19.68
C ASP A 270 -15.62 3.08 20.33
N ASP A 271 -14.54 3.36 19.60
CA ASP A 271 -13.49 4.29 20.02
C ASP A 271 -13.97 5.74 19.90
N LYS A 272 -14.54 6.22 21.01
CA LYS A 272 -15.02 7.60 21.19
C LYS A 272 -13.96 8.67 20.92
N SER A 273 -12.67 8.32 20.84
CA SER A 273 -11.64 9.28 20.48
C SER A 273 -11.70 9.73 19.02
N TYR A 274 -12.43 9.00 18.15
CA TYR A 274 -12.57 9.32 16.71
C TYR A 274 -13.99 9.65 16.27
N GLU A 275 -14.97 9.69 17.18
CA GLU A 275 -16.38 10.04 16.92
C GLU A 275 -16.53 11.42 16.22
N TYR A 276 -15.56 12.32 16.40
CA TYR A 276 -15.53 13.63 15.74
C TYR A 276 -15.21 13.57 14.23
N MET A 277 -14.64 12.47 13.72
CA MET A 277 -14.37 12.29 12.28
C MET A 277 -15.56 11.66 11.54
N GLU A 278 -16.50 11.02 12.24
CA GLU A 278 -17.69 10.40 11.63
C GLU A 278 -18.87 11.38 11.43
N HIS A 279 -18.80 12.57 12.03
CA HIS A 279 -19.82 13.61 11.90
C HIS A 279 -19.30 14.80 11.09
N VAL A 280 -19.26 14.65 9.75
CA VAL A 280 -19.14 15.77 8.80
C VAL A 280 -20.16 15.61 7.67
#